data_AF-U7U8W6-F1
#
_entry.id   AF-U7U8W6-F1
#
_cell.length_a   1.000
_cell.length_b   1.000
_cell.length_c   1.000
_cell.angle_alpha   90.00
_cell.angle_beta   90.00
_cell.angle_gamma   90.00
#
_symmetry.space_group_name_H-M   'P 1'
#
loop_
_entity.id
_entity.type
_entity.pdbx_description
1 polymer ?
#
loop_
_entity_poly.entity_id
_entity_poly.type
_entity_poly.pdbx_seq_one_letter_code
_entity_poly.pdbx_strand_id
1 'polypeptide(L)'
;MFLQYQELDDCVLIGHSYAGLIMPGLQEQLHITGSTHIQRAIYLDAVLVPCGQSWSDAHDPATRRQRLISSYQGSNSTTVFPVPTVANMGVHDPADIRWADRMLTPHPARTYTDIQNVGPDLYPGIYIDCTQPALSALESSKLYARQLGWPYLELQAGHDCMISHPLETLQTLKPYLSCATPTV
;
A
#
# COMPACT_ATOMS: atom_id res chain seq x y z
N MET A 1 16.83 13.26 2.24
CA MET A 1 15.65 12.37 2.33
C MET A 1 15.89 11.32 3.41
N PHE A 2 14.87 10.81 4.13
CA PHE A 2 15.04 9.89 5.28
C PHE A 2 15.99 8.71 4.99
N LEU A 3 15.92 8.10 3.81
CA LEU A 3 16.77 6.97 3.43
C LEU A 3 18.27 7.33 3.36
N GLN A 4 18.61 8.51 2.84
CA GLN A 4 19.99 9.01 2.82
C GLN A 4 20.53 9.21 4.24
N TYR A 5 19.68 9.69 5.16
CA TYR A 5 20.08 9.85 6.57
C TYR A 5 20.31 8.53 7.30
N GLN A 6 19.78 7.42 6.77
CA GLN A 6 19.95 6.08 7.32
C GLN A 6 21.08 5.29 6.62
N GLU A 7 21.83 5.93 5.71
CA GLU A 7 22.93 5.29 4.95
C GLU A 7 22.50 3.96 4.28
N LEU A 8 21.26 3.92 3.79
CA LEU A 8 20.73 2.77 3.08
C LEU A 8 21.12 2.88 1.60
N ASP A 9 22.19 2.18 1.22
CA ASP A 9 22.66 2.12 -0.17
C ASP A 9 21.81 1.18 -1.02
N ASP A 10 21.31 0.10 -0.42
CA ASP A 10 20.61 -0.99 -1.08
C ASP A 10 19.47 -1.49 -0.20
N CYS A 11 18.24 -1.57 -0.74
CA CYS A 11 17.11 -2.09 0.04
C CYS A 11 16.03 -2.76 -0.80
N VAL A 12 15.19 -3.54 -0.11
CA VAL A 12 13.89 -4.00 -0.60
C VAL A 12 12.84 -3.04 -0.09
N LEU A 13 12.07 -2.44 -1.00
CA LEU A 13 11.00 -1.51 -0.69
C LEU A 13 9.68 -2.29 -0.58
N ILE A 14 9.04 -2.24 0.59
CA ILE A 14 7.73 -2.88 0.81
C ILE A 14 6.73 -1.78 1.14
N GLY A 15 5.72 -1.61 0.30
CA GLY A 15 4.63 -0.67 0.54
C GLY A 15 3.32 -1.41 0.74
N HIS A 16 2.64 -1.12 1.84
CA HIS A 16 1.32 -1.62 2.15
C HIS A 16 0.24 -0.58 1.88
N SER A 17 -0.91 -1.04 1.40
CA SER A 17 -2.10 -0.19 1.23
C SER A 17 -1.81 1.07 0.40
N TYR A 18 -2.13 2.25 0.91
CA TYR A 18 -1.88 3.55 0.28
C TYR A 18 -0.41 3.77 -0.16
N ALA A 19 0.56 3.14 0.50
CA ALA A 19 1.98 3.29 0.14
C ALA A 19 2.27 2.84 -1.31
N GLY A 20 1.44 1.96 -1.89
CA GLY A 20 1.56 1.58 -3.31
C GLY A 20 1.44 2.76 -4.28
N LEU A 21 0.73 3.83 -3.92
CA LEU A 21 0.67 5.06 -4.72
C LEU A 21 1.95 5.89 -4.60
N ILE A 22 2.65 5.80 -3.48
CA ILE A 22 3.86 6.58 -3.20
C ILE A 22 5.10 5.91 -3.82
N MET A 23 5.12 4.58 -3.85
CA MET A 23 6.29 3.80 -4.26
C MET A 23 6.84 4.13 -5.65
N PRO A 24 6.03 4.31 -6.72
CA PRO A 24 6.58 4.66 -8.03
C PRO A 24 7.34 5.99 -8.01
N GLY A 25 6.73 7.05 -7.44
CA GLY A 25 7.38 8.35 -7.31
C GLY A 25 8.61 8.32 -6.41
N LEU A 26 8.59 7.54 -5.32
CA LEU A 26 9.76 7.35 -4.47
C LEU A 26 10.91 6.69 -5.22
N GLN A 27 10.63 5.64 -5.98
CA GLN A 27 11.63 4.94 -6.80
C GLN A 27 12.21 5.85 -7.88
N GLU A 28 11.39 6.66 -8.54
CA GLU A 28 11.85 7.66 -9.50
C GLU A 28 12.80 8.67 -8.85
N GLN A 29 12.42 9.24 -7.71
CA GLN A 29 13.26 10.19 -6.99
C GLN A 29 14.58 9.57 -6.54
N LEU A 30 14.56 8.33 -6.05
CA LEU A 30 15.77 7.60 -5.66
C LEU A 30 16.69 7.33 -6.84
N HIS A 31 16.12 6.95 -7.98
CA HIS A 31 16.86 6.75 -9.22
C HIS A 31 17.51 8.04 -9.71
N ILE A 32 16.76 9.15 -9.77
CA ILE A 32 17.26 10.47 -10.19
C ILE A 32 18.39 10.95 -9.28
N THR A 33 18.25 10.77 -7.97
CA THR A 33 19.22 11.25 -6.98
C THR A 33 20.40 10.31 -6.77
N GLY A 34 20.36 9.08 -7.31
CA GLY A 34 21.41 8.07 -7.15
C GLY A 34 21.68 7.68 -5.68
N SER A 35 20.69 7.85 -4.80
CA SER A 35 20.91 7.86 -3.35
C SER A 35 20.70 6.54 -2.64
N THR A 36 19.80 5.70 -3.17
CA THR A 36 19.54 4.34 -2.69
C THR A 36 19.09 3.52 -3.89
N HIS A 37 19.64 2.33 -4.02
CA HIS A 37 19.23 1.37 -5.03
C HIS A 37 18.12 0.46 -4.47
N ILE A 38 16.96 0.51 -5.11
CA ILE A 38 15.83 -0.38 -4.79
C ILE A 38 16.02 -1.68 -5.56
N GLN A 39 16.45 -2.73 -4.86
CA GLN A 39 16.68 -4.04 -5.48
C GLN A 39 15.36 -4.72 -5.86
N ARG A 40 14.31 -4.45 -5.10
CA ARG A 40 12.98 -5.04 -5.30
C ARG A 40 11.91 -4.18 -4.66
N ALA A 41 10.79 -4.03 -5.36
CA ALA A 41 9.56 -3.45 -4.84
C ALA A 41 8.52 -4.54 -4.57
N ILE A 42 7.94 -4.53 -3.38
CA ILE A 42 6.85 -5.43 -2.98
C ILE A 42 5.64 -4.58 -2.59
N TYR A 43 4.54 -4.82 -3.27
CA TYR A 43 3.26 -4.17 -3.07
C TYR A 43 2.37 -5.13 -2.25
N LEU A 44 2.35 -4.93 -0.94
CA LEU A 44 1.61 -5.77 0.01
C LEU A 44 0.17 -5.26 0.14
N ASP A 45 -0.77 -5.95 -0.49
CA ASP A 45 -2.20 -5.58 -0.58
C ASP A 45 -2.37 -4.09 -0.85
N ALA A 46 -1.61 -3.58 -1.82
CA ALA A 46 -1.41 -2.15 -2.01
C ALA A 46 -2.41 -1.55 -3.01
N VAL A 47 -2.66 -0.26 -2.86
CA VAL A 47 -3.41 0.54 -3.83
C VAL A 47 -2.51 0.81 -5.03
N LEU A 48 -3.03 0.50 -6.22
CA LEU A 48 -2.41 0.79 -7.50
C LEU A 48 -3.41 1.49 -8.41
N VAL A 49 -2.93 2.52 -9.11
CA VAL A 49 -3.65 3.20 -10.18
C VAL A 49 -2.68 3.49 -11.34
N PRO A 50 -3.17 3.58 -12.59
CA PRO A 50 -2.35 4.01 -13.71
C PRO A 50 -1.80 5.43 -13.53
N CYS A 51 -0.70 5.74 -14.22
CA CYS A 51 -0.22 7.11 -14.36
C CYS A 51 -1.34 8.03 -14.87
N GLY A 52 -1.42 9.24 -14.30
CA GLY A 52 -2.45 10.23 -14.61
C GLY A 52 -3.79 10.01 -13.89
N GLN A 53 -3.92 8.97 -13.06
CA GLN A 53 -5.11 8.73 -12.24
C GLN A 53 -4.85 8.97 -10.75
N SER A 54 -5.91 9.22 -10.00
CA SER A 54 -5.91 9.27 -8.53
C SER A 54 -6.52 8.00 -7.94
N TRP A 55 -6.32 7.75 -6.64
CA TRP A 55 -7.01 6.66 -5.93
C TRP A 55 -8.52 6.70 -6.16
N SER A 56 -9.08 7.91 -6.17
CA SER A 56 -10.51 8.10 -6.28
C SER A 56 -11.10 7.76 -7.64
N ASP A 57 -10.32 7.75 -8.71
CA ASP A 57 -10.76 7.35 -10.05
C ASP A 57 -10.95 5.83 -10.16
N ALA A 58 -10.39 5.06 -9.22
CA ALA A 58 -10.54 3.63 -9.12
C ALA A 58 -11.85 3.18 -8.43
N HIS A 59 -12.67 4.14 -7.96
CA HIS A 59 -13.97 3.90 -7.33
C HIS A 59 -15.11 4.42 -8.21
N ASP A 60 -16.28 3.78 -8.11
CA ASP A 60 -17.49 4.27 -8.75
C ASP A 60 -17.92 5.66 -8.20
N PRO A 61 -18.70 6.44 -8.96
CA PRO A 61 -19.09 7.80 -8.55
C PRO A 61 -19.82 7.89 -7.20
N ALA A 62 -20.61 6.88 -6.82
CA ALA A 62 -21.34 6.89 -5.56
C ALA A 62 -20.40 6.65 -4.38
N THR A 63 -19.50 5.67 -4.48
CA THR A 63 -18.44 5.44 -3.49
C THR A 63 -17.53 6.66 -3.34
N ARG A 64 -17.14 7.27 -4.46
CA ARG A 64 -16.30 8.48 -4.47
C ARG A 64 -16.97 9.64 -3.74
N ARG A 65 -18.24 9.90 -4.05
CA ARG A 65 -19.05 10.93 -3.38
C ARG A 65 -19.18 10.65 -1.88
N GLN A 66 -19.49 9.41 -1.50
CA GLN A 66 -19.69 9.05 -0.10
C GLN A 66 -18.41 9.25 0.73
N ARG A 67 -17.25 8.82 0.20
CA ARG A 67 -15.94 9.03 0.83
C ARG A 67 -15.60 10.50 0.98
N LEU A 68 -15.83 11.31 -0.06
CA LEU A 68 -15.60 12.75 0.02
C LEU A 68 -16.51 13.40 1.07
N ILE A 69 -17.80 13.07 1.10
CA ILE A 69 -18.73 13.59 2.12
C ILE A 69 -18.26 13.22 3.53
N SER A 70 -17.89 11.95 3.78
CA SER A 70 -17.46 11.53 5.12
C SER A 70 -16.17 12.23 5.57
N SER A 71 -15.32 12.64 4.63
CA SER A 71 -14.09 13.36 4.95
C SER A 71 -14.28 14.79 5.47
N TYR A 72 -15.45 15.38 5.25
CA TYR A 72 -15.81 16.70 5.82
C TYR A 72 -16.34 16.60 7.26
N GLN A 73 -16.58 15.40 7.77
CA GLN A 73 -17.16 15.20 9.11
C GLN A 73 -16.09 15.13 10.23
N GLY A 74 -14.80 15.15 9.88
CA GLY A 74 -13.70 14.82 10.81
C GLY A 74 -13.10 15.97 11.64
N SER A 75 -13.17 17.25 11.22
CA SER A 75 -12.74 18.41 12.02
C SER A 75 -13.11 19.74 11.33
N ASN A 76 -13.27 20.82 12.10
CA ASN A 76 -13.70 22.14 11.60
C ASN A 76 -12.63 22.94 10.82
N SER A 77 -11.50 22.33 10.45
CA SER A 77 -10.46 23.03 9.65
C SER A 77 -9.67 22.16 8.68
N THR A 78 -9.78 20.83 8.71
CA THR A 78 -9.01 19.95 7.80
C THR A 78 -9.85 18.74 7.39
N THR A 79 -9.97 18.53 6.07
CA THR A 79 -10.69 17.40 5.47
C THR A 79 -9.86 16.13 5.62
N VAL A 80 -10.33 15.20 6.44
CA VAL A 80 -9.67 13.93 6.76
C VAL A 80 -10.69 12.80 6.75
N PHE A 81 -10.31 11.62 6.29
CA PHE A 81 -11.20 10.47 6.40
C PHE A 81 -11.42 10.07 7.86
N PRO A 82 -12.64 9.61 8.20
CA PRO A 82 -12.89 8.99 9.49
C PRO A 82 -11.91 7.84 9.74
N VAL A 83 -11.39 7.76 10.97
CA VAL A 83 -10.50 6.68 11.37
C VAL A 83 -11.31 5.38 11.42
N PRO A 84 -10.97 4.36 10.61
CA PRO A 84 -11.64 3.06 10.69
C PRO A 84 -11.19 2.31 11.95
N THR A 85 -11.87 1.22 12.29
CA THR A 85 -11.27 0.20 13.16
C THR A 85 -10.46 -0.77 12.32
N VAL A 86 -9.34 -1.28 12.84
CA VAL A 86 -8.54 -2.33 12.17
C VAL A 86 -9.32 -3.64 12.00
N ALA A 87 -10.44 -3.81 12.70
CA ALA A 87 -11.35 -4.92 12.44
C ALA A 87 -11.90 -4.92 11.01
N ASN A 88 -12.10 -3.73 10.43
CA ASN A 88 -12.49 -3.59 9.02
C ASN A 88 -11.34 -3.91 8.05
N MET A 89 -10.12 -4.03 8.56
CA MET A 89 -8.90 -4.40 7.83
C MET A 89 -8.51 -5.88 8.07
N GLY A 90 -9.41 -6.67 8.68
CA GLY A 90 -9.23 -8.10 8.88
C GLY A 90 -8.41 -8.49 10.11
N VAL A 91 -8.26 -7.58 11.09
CA VAL A 91 -7.74 -7.92 12.43
C VAL A 91 -8.90 -8.40 13.31
N HIS A 92 -8.78 -9.56 13.93
CA HIS A 92 -9.87 -10.14 14.72
C HIS A 92 -9.53 -10.38 16.20
N ASP A 93 -8.24 -10.45 16.56
CA ASP A 93 -7.84 -10.59 17.95
C ASP A 93 -8.20 -9.31 18.74
N PRO A 94 -8.98 -9.41 19.84
CA PRO A 94 -9.39 -8.23 20.60
C PRO A 94 -8.23 -7.43 21.22
N ALA A 95 -7.11 -8.06 21.56
CA ALA A 95 -5.94 -7.35 22.08
C ALA A 95 -5.24 -6.55 20.98
N ASP A 96 -5.10 -7.14 19.78
CA ASP A 96 -4.53 -6.45 18.62
C ASP A 96 -5.41 -5.30 18.15
N ILE A 97 -6.74 -5.50 18.08
CA ILE A 97 -7.69 -4.42 17.78
C ILE A 97 -7.54 -3.28 18.78
N ARG A 98 -7.57 -3.58 20.08
CA ARG A 98 -7.42 -2.55 21.12
C ARG A 98 -6.10 -1.79 20.98
N TRP A 99 -5.01 -2.49 20.66
CA TRP A 99 -3.70 -1.87 20.50
C TRP A 99 -3.65 -1.00 19.25
N ALA A 100 -4.01 -1.55 18.09
CA ALA A 100 -3.87 -0.89 16.80
C ALA A 100 -4.85 0.28 16.62
N ASP A 101 -6.10 0.16 17.07
CA ASP A 101 -7.10 1.24 16.97
C ASP A 101 -6.64 2.52 17.70
N ARG A 102 -5.84 2.39 18.77
CA ARG A 102 -5.27 3.55 19.49
C ARG A 102 -4.10 4.22 18.76
N MET A 103 -3.51 3.56 17.79
CA MET A 103 -2.38 4.07 17.00
C MET A 103 -2.85 4.78 15.72
N LEU A 104 -4.10 4.56 15.30
CA LEU A 104 -4.63 5.13 14.07
C LEU A 104 -4.83 6.65 14.19
N THR A 105 -4.43 7.35 13.13
CA THR A 105 -4.66 8.79 12.97
C THR A 105 -5.50 9.06 11.73
N PRO A 106 -6.26 10.17 11.68
CA PRO A 106 -7.03 10.51 10.48
C PRO A 106 -6.16 10.60 9.22
N HIS A 107 -6.61 9.98 8.13
CA HIS A 107 -5.91 10.03 6.85
C HIS A 107 -6.30 11.30 6.07
N PRO A 108 -5.34 12.11 5.55
CA PRO A 108 -5.66 13.33 4.83
C PRO A 108 -6.52 13.06 3.59
N ALA A 109 -7.64 13.76 3.40
CA ALA A 109 -8.55 13.44 2.29
C ALA A 109 -7.98 13.78 0.91
N ARG A 110 -7.03 14.73 0.84
CA ARG A 110 -6.41 15.16 -0.41
C ARG A 110 -5.75 14.01 -1.18
N THR A 111 -5.15 13.06 -0.46
CA THR A 111 -4.48 11.88 -1.02
C THR A 111 -5.38 11.02 -1.90
N TYR A 112 -6.70 11.11 -1.68
CA TYR A 112 -7.70 10.39 -2.47
C TYR A 112 -7.81 10.95 -3.89
N THR A 113 -7.62 12.25 -4.04
CA THR A 113 -7.77 12.98 -5.31
C THR A 113 -6.44 13.39 -5.95
N ASP A 114 -5.31 13.18 -5.25
CA ASP A 114 -4.00 13.50 -5.81
C ASP A 114 -3.68 12.58 -6.99
N ILE A 115 -3.41 13.19 -8.14
CA ILE A 115 -3.07 12.51 -9.38
C ILE A 115 -1.64 11.95 -9.27
N GLN A 116 -1.48 10.68 -9.63
CA GLN A 116 -0.18 10.04 -9.67
C GLN A 116 0.52 10.38 -10.98
N ASN A 117 1.68 11.04 -10.89
CA ASN A 117 2.47 11.43 -12.07
C ASN A 117 3.40 10.32 -12.55
N VAL A 118 3.63 9.31 -11.71
CA VAL A 118 4.50 8.17 -12.00
C VAL A 118 3.67 6.92 -11.79
N GLY A 119 3.58 6.10 -12.82
CA GLY A 119 2.82 4.85 -12.79
C GLY A 119 3.66 3.67 -12.31
N PRO A 120 3.01 2.63 -11.75
CA PRO A 120 3.69 1.39 -11.39
C PRO A 120 4.29 0.67 -12.60
N ASP A 121 3.76 0.85 -13.81
CA ASP A 121 4.27 0.26 -15.05
C ASP A 121 5.74 0.60 -15.36
N LEU A 122 6.24 1.75 -14.88
CA LEU A 122 7.65 2.15 -15.01
C LEU A 122 8.57 1.50 -13.97
N TYR A 123 8.01 0.99 -12.87
CA TYR A 123 8.76 0.45 -11.73
C TYR A 123 8.18 -0.91 -11.31
N PRO A 124 8.57 -2.00 -12.01
CA PRO A 124 8.05 -3.33 -11.77
C PRO A 124 8.26 -3.80 -10.32
N GLY A 125 7.30 -4.57 -9.81
CA GLY A 125 7.39 -5.15 -8.48
C GLY A 125 6.70 -6.50 -8.38
N ILE A 126 6.49 -6.92 -7.14
CA ILE A 126 5.75 -8.13 -6.77
C ILE A 126 4.48 -7.69 -6.05
N TYR A 127 3.33 -8.24 -6.42
CA TYR A 127 2.08 -7.97 -5.73
C TYR A 127 1.72 -9.14 -4.81
N ILE A 128 1.36 -8.84 -3.57
CA ILE A 128 0.84 -9.81 -2.60
C ILE A 128 -0.60 -9.44 -2.28
N ASP A 129 -1.55 -10.27 -2.68
CA ASP A 129 -2.98 -10.11 -2.47
C ASP A 129 -3.42 -10.74 -1.13
N CYS A 130 -4.01 -9.94 -0.25
CA CYS A 130 -4.65 -10.47 0.96
C CYS A 130 -6.10 -10.89 0.66
N THR A 131 -6.40 -12.15 0.91
CA THR A 131 -7.61 -12.82 0.39
C THR A 131 -8.66 -13.18 1.44
N GLN A 132 -8.37 -13.08 2.74
CA GLN A 132 -9.23 -13.61 3.80
C GLN A 132 -9.30 -12.72 5.07
N PRO A 133 -10.27 -11.80 5.17
CA PRO A 133 -11.17 -11.38 4.09
C PRO A 133 -10.45 -10.45 3.10
N ALA A 134 -10.80 -10.56 1.82
CA ALA A 134 -10.36 -9.60 0.82
C ALA A 134 -10.97 -8.21 1.08
N LEU A 135 -10.15 -7.17 0.98
CA LEU A 135 -10.61 -5.79 1.07
C LEU A 135 -11.18 -5.33 -0.28
N SER A 136 -12.52 -5.31 -0.40
CA SER A 136 -13.22 -5.00 -1.65
C SER A 136 -12.88 -3.62 -2.26
N ALA A 137 -12.41 -2.68 -1.45
CA ALA A 137 -11.96 -1.36 -1.92
C ALA A 137 -10.71 -1.43 -2.81
N LEU A 138 -10.01 -2.57 -2.86
CA LEU A 138 -8.78 -2.76 -3.63
C LEU A 138 -8.94 -3.62 -4.87
N GLU A 139 -10.16 -4.06 -5.20
CA GLU A 139 -10.39 -4.97 -6.36
C GLU A 139 -9.85 -4.39 -7.67
N SER A 140 -10.03 -3.09 -7.91
CA SER A 140 -9.47 -2.42 -9.09
C SER A 140 -7.94 -2.43 -9.10
N SER A 141 -7.29 -2.25 -7.95
CA SER A 141 -5.83 -2.36 -7.81
C SER A 141 -5.34 -3.78 -8.05
N LYS A 142 -6.05 -4.80 -7.53
CA LYS A 142 -5.73 -6.22 -7.74
C LYS A 142 -5.86 -6.62 -9.21
N LEU A 143 -6.91 -6.17 -9.89
CA LEU A 143 -7.09 -6.36 -11.33
C LEU A 143 -5.96 -5.69 -12.13
N TYR A 144 -5.61 -4.45 -11.77
CA TYR A 144 -4.55 -3.73 -12.43
C TYR A 144 -3.17 -4.38 -12.22
N ALA A 145 -2.86 -4.85 -11.00
CA ALA A 145 -1.64 -5.61 -10.72
C ALA A 145 -1.50 -6.86 -11.61
N ARG A 146 -2.60 -7.60 -11.82
CA ARG A 146 -2.62 -8.77 -12.73
C ARG A 146 -2.37 -8.37 -14.18
N GLN A 147 -2.84 -7.20 -14.63
CA GLN A 147 -2.61 -6.69 -15.99
C GLN A 147 -1.16 -6.25 -16.22
N LEU A 148 -0.44 -5.81 -15.17
CA LEU A 148 0.97 -5.43 -15.25
C LEU A 148 1.90 -6.64 -15.48
N GLY A 149 1.39 -7.88 -15.35
CA GLY A 149 2.18 -9.10 -15.56
C GLY A 149 3.23 -9.35 -14.47
N TRP A 150 3.10 -8.69 -13.33
CA TRP A 150 3.99 -8.86 -12.18
C TRP A 150 3.83 -10.24 -11.53
N PRO A 151 4.87 -10.76 -10.84
CA PRO A 151 4.67 -11.86 -9.91
C PRO A 151 3.54 -11.51 -8.93
N TYR A 152 2.53 -12.38 -8.90
CA TYR A 152 1.32 -12.21 -8.10
C TYR A 152 1.22 -13.37 -7.11
N LEU A 153 1.21 -13.04 -5.84
CA LEU A 153 1.14 -13.98 -4.73
C LEU A 153 -0.14 -13.74 -3.96
N GLU A 154 -0.67 -14.80 -3.37
CA GLU A 154 -1.84 -14.70 -2.49
C GLU A 154 -1.43 -15.05 -1.06
N LEU A 155 -1.95 -14.29 -0.11
CA LEU A 155 -1.82 -14.52 1.32
C LEU A 155 -3.23 -14.69 1.91
N GLN A 156 -3.44 -15.79 2.61
CA GLN A 156 -4.71 -16.07 3.31
C GLN A 156 -4.79 -15.30 4.62
N ALA A 157 -4.89 -13.97 4.51
CA ALA A 157 -5.01 -13.04 5.61
C ALA A 157 -5.87 -11.83 5.22
N GLY A 158 -6.22 -11.02 6.20
CA GLY A 158 -6.85 -9.72 6.00
C GLY A 158 -5.84 -8.66 5.54
N HIS A 159 -6.35 -7.46 5.22
CA HIS A 159 -5.55 -6.33 4.74
C HIS A 159 -4.37 -6.00 5.65
N ASP A 160 -4.58 -5.94 6.97
CA ASP A 160 -3.53 -5.73 7.97
C ASP A 160 -2.87 -7.06 8.36
N CYS A 161 -2.40 -7.80 7.34
CA CYS A 161 -1.79 -9.13 7.48
C CYS A 161 -0.55 -9.13 8.38
N MET A 162 0.22 -8.04 8.40
CA MET A 162 1.39 -7.90 9.27
C MET A 162 1.03 -7.87 10.78
N ILE A 163 -0.22 -7.55 11.10
CA ILE A 163 -0.74 -7.57 12.48
C ILE A 163 -1.43 -8.92 12.73
N SER A 164 -2.37 -9.30 11.86
CA SER A 164 -3.21 -10.48 12.07
C SER A 164 -2.50 -11.82 11.83
N HIS A 165 -1.54 -11.86 10.91
CA HIS A 165 -0.84 -13.06 10.44
C HIS A 165 0.66 -12.76 10.23
N PRO A 166 1.39 -12.32 11.27
CA PRO A 166 2.75 -11.82 11.11
C PRO A 166 3.74 -12.89 10.62
N LEU A 167 3.55 -14.15 11.03
CA LEU A 167 4.45 -15.24 10.64
C LEU A 167 4.22 -15.65 9.19
N GLU A 168 2.98 -15.74 8.76
CA GLU A 168 2.58 -16.04 7.38
C GLU A 168 3.02 -14.90 6.45
N THR A 169 2.82 -13.65 6.87
CA THR A 169 3.31 -12.47 6.15
C THR A 169 4.82 -12.55 5.95
N LEU A 170 5.58 -12.83 7.01
CA LEU A 170 7.03 -13.00 6.93
C LEU A 170 7.42 -14.16 6.02
N GLN A 171 6.74 -15.30 6.12
CA GLN A 171 7.02 -16.48 5.28
C GLN A 171 6.80 -16.17 3.79
N THR A 172 5.73 -15.45 3.45
CA THR A 172 5.45 -15.01 2.07
C THR A 172 6.50 -14.02 1.57
N LEU A 173 6.97 -13.11 2.43
CA LEU A 173 7.98 -12.11 2.06
C LEU A 173 9.38 -12.69 1.97
N LYS A 174 9.74 -13.67 2.82
CA LYS A 174 11.11 -14.16 3.04
C LYS A 174 11.89 -14.48 1.76
N PRO A 175 11.33 -15.16 0.73
CA PRO A 175 12.05 -15.42 -0.53
C PRO A 175 12.49 -14.15 -1.26
N TYR A 176 11.84 -13.03 -0.96
CA TYR A 176 12.02 -11.74 -1.63
C TYR A 176 12.79 -10.71 -0.79
N LEU A 177 13.15 -11.04 0.45
CA LEU A 177 13.90 -10.15 1.34
C LEU A 177 15.42 -10.26 1.19
N SER A 178 15.93 -11.35 0.61
CA SER A 178 17.37 -11.50 0.40
C SER A 178 17.85 -10.72 -0.81
N CYS A 179 18.91 -9.95 -0.60
CA CYS A 179 19.67 -9.20 -1.62
C CYS A 179 20.57 -10.10 -2.49
N ALA A 180 20.61 -11.41 -2.23
CA ALA A 180 21.42 -12.31 -3.03
C ALA A 180 20.74 -12.55 -4.40
N THR A 181 21.48 -12.31 -5.47
CA THR A 181 21.14 -12.78 -6.81
C THR A 181 20.82 -14.28 -6.72
N PRO A 182 19.73 -14.78 -7.33
CA PRO A 182 19.53 -16.22 -7.43
C PRO A 182 20.77 -16.81 -8.09
N THR A 183 21.49 -17.67 -7.37
CA THR A 183 22.59 -18.43 -7.93
C THR A 183 22.00 -19.35 -8.99
N VAL A 184 22.31 -19.07 -10.27
CA VAL A 184 22.09 -20.01 -11.38
C VAL A 184 23.20 -21.06 -11.34
#